data_AF-A0A533VR75-F1
#
_entry.id   AF-A0A533VR75-F1
#
_cell.length_a   1.000
_cell.length_b   1.000
_cell.length_c   1.000
_cell.angle_alpha   90.00
_cell.angle_beta   90.00
_cell.angle_gamma   90.00
#
_symmetry.space_group_name_H-M   'P 1'
#
loop_
_entity.id
_entity.type
_entity.pdbx_description
1 polymer ?
#
loop_
_entity_poly.entity_id
_entity_poly.type
_entity_poly.pdbx_seq_one_letter_code
_entity_poly.pdbx_strand_id
1 'polypeptide(L)'
;MKYFNSDIVLIGKITSVNQVLPNTMKYEIQVEQYLKNPQSQDKITAIAPGINKTLIEELGTTSDTLFDVGDRALLYLKNDQGNYMIWWFSHHTDSLCRPAPSQKDLNFEYPKGLGFADLPAYSPLHVGASQSNSYRYSVNQPVVLSYDAWNDHFTAKNLAVEFNVKSLPDSRLVFHDIKYVDLKPCIGHQTVSTSFVPKTNGTYEIDAVFDQTLTGTTIDIPKNAGNAKMFGSYPLAPLRQLKSGVLPDDVKCSEDRVLIKKLSTNSVVCLRPHTASKLTLRGWVLSGINNQQISSNQNYNPTQINDIYFKLGPDPFGPIPHRLVFFMKSDSTAKIFVEYTSELPNTGTMKSLSTVYVGKTNYTPFNSSKVTITADSPSISLTQGSKTVVVYTITAKEEASGIYWISLAQICGVMPIAIDRANFSVGLSEIPVPSGTMHCPAQLLNAKILGISGGLAEYKLAAPLP
;
A
#
# COMPACT_ATOMS: atom_id res chain seq x y z
N MET A 1 18.20 12.97 -7.74
CA MET A 1 16.78 13.38 -7.88
C MET A 1 16.48 14.17 -9.15
N LYS A 2 17.12 15.34 -9.39
CA LYS A 2 16.93 16.18 -10.60
C LYS A 2 17.00 15.38 -11.91
N TYR A 3 18.07 14.61 -12.06
CA TYR A 3 18.31 13.75 -13.21
C TYR A 3 17.27 12.60 -13.36
N PHE A 4 16.71 12.06 -12.26
CA PHE A 4 15.77 10.93 -12.32
C PHE A 4 14.41 11.32 -12.86
N ASN A 5 13.92 12.50 -12.44
CA ASN A 5 12.57 12.96 -12.76
C ASN A 5 12.49 13.73 -14.09
N SER A 6 13.62 13.97 -14.76
CA SER A 6 13.66 14.50 -16.12
C SER A 6 13.52 13.40 -17.16
N ASP A 7 12.81 13.64 -18.25
CA ASP A 7 12.72 12.71 -19.37
C ASP A 7 13.96 12.77 -20.26
N ILE A 8 14.56 13.96 -20.42
CA ILE A 8 15.81 14.16 -21.16
C ILE A 8 16.73 15.05 -20.33
N VAL A 9 18.03 14.77 -20.39
CA VAL A 9 19.07 15.64 -19.83
C VAL A 9 20.12 15.86 -20.91
N LEU A 10 20.51 17.10 -21.15
CA LEU A 10 21.47 17.45 -22.21
C LEU A 10 22.23 18.72 -21.88
N ILE A 11 23.36 18.91 -22.56
CA ILE A 11 24.04 20.19 -22.68
C ILE A 11 23.83 20.68 -24.11
N GLY A 12 23.41 21.92 -24.25
CA GLY A 12 23.15 22.51 -25.56
C GLY A 12 23.26 24.02 -25.56
N LYS A 13 23.36 24.56 -26.77
CA LYS A 13 23.43 26.00 -27.03
C LYS A 13 22.07 26.52 -27.46
N ILE A 14 21.63 27.61 -26.86
CA ILE A 14 20.37 28.28 -27.22
C ILE A 14 20.55 29.00 -28.55
N THR A 15 19.76 28.63 -29.56
CA THR A 15 19.83 29.23 -30.90
C THR A 15 18.71 30.21 -31.18
N SER A 16 17.58 30.07 -30.48
CA SER A 16 16.40 30.93 -30.66
C SER A 16 15.59 30.98 -29.37
N VAL A 17 15.06 32.15 -29.05
CA VAL A 17 14.18 32.40 -27.91
C VAL A 17 12.99 33.21 -28.39
N ASN A 18 11.79 32.66 -28.25
CA ASN A 18 10.55 33.31 -28.67
C ASN A 18 9.52 33.30 -27.56
N GLN A 19 8.90 34.43 -27.27
CA GLN A 19 7.77 34.49 -26.34
C GLN A 19 6.52 33.90 -27.01
N VAL A 20 5.92 32.89 -26.39
CA VAL A 20 4.70 32.23 -26.90
C VAL A 20 3.45 32.57 -26.10
N LEU A 21 3.62 32.92 -24.81
CA LEU A 21 2.58 33.45 -23.94
C LEU A 21 3.20 34.54 -23.05
N PRO A 22 2.40 35.40 -22.38
CA PRO A 22 2.90 36.53 -21.60
C PRO A 22 4.03 36.20 -20.62
N ASN A 23 4.03 34.99 -20.03
CA ASN A 23 5.06 34.52 -19.12
C ASN A 23 5.63 33.16 -19.55
N THR A 24 5.73 32.90 -20.86
CA THR A 24 6.22 31.62 -21.36
C THR A 24 7.12 31.82 -22.56
N MET A 25 8.34 31.33 -22.44
CA MET A 25 9.37 31.39 -23.48
C MET A 25 9.53 30.01 -24.11
N LYS A 26 9.68 29.99 -25.44
CA LYS A 26 10.00 28.84 -26.25
C LYS A 26 11.45 28.96 -26.72
N TYR A 27 12.22 27.92 -26.47
CA TYR A 27 13.64 27.82 -26.76
C TYR A 27 13.87 26.80 -27.87
N GLU A 28 14.70 27.16 -28.84
CA GLU A 28 15.35 26.19 -29.73
C GLU A 28 16.79 25.98 -29.24
N ILE A 29 17.14 24.72 -29.05
CA ILE A 29 18.39 24.29 -28.44
C ILE A 29 19.12 23.40 -29.44
N GLN A 30 20.31 23.81 -29.85
CA GLN A 30 21.25 22.94 -30.54
C GLN A 30 21.95 22.06 -29.50
N VAL A 31 21.69 20.76 -29.55
CA VAL A 31 22.26 19.79 -28.62
C VAL A 31 23.73 19.58 -28.97
N GLU A 32 24.59 19.79 -27.98
CA GLU A 32 26.03 19.50 -28.08
C GLU A 32 26.34 18.15 -27.44
N GLN A 33 25.59 17.76 -26.40
CA GLN A 33 25.82 16.51 -25.68
C GLN A 33 24.56 16.00 -24.98
N TYR A 34 24.15 14.76 -25.25
CA TYR A 34 23.12 14.09 -24.44
C TYR A 34 23.72 13.47 -23.19
N LEU A 35 23.00 13.62 -22.07
CA LEU A 35 23.33 13.04 -20.78
C LEU A 35 22.29 12.01 -20.33
N LYS A 36 21.06 12.06 -20.86
CA LYS A 36 19.98 11.07 -20.62
C LYS A 36 19.06 10.99 -21.83
N ASN A 37 18.62 9.77 -22.17
CA ASN A 37 17.61 9.49 -23.21
C ASN A 37 17.88 10.25 -24.54
N PRO A 38 19.00 9.95 -25.22
CA PRO A 38 19.38 10.64 -26.44
C PRO A 38 18.30 10.51 -27.53
N GLN A 39 18.04 11.60 -28.23
CA GLN A 39 17.14 11.62 -29.39
C GLN A 39 17.94 11.52 -30.68
N SER A 40 17.29 11.11 -31.77
CA SER A 40 17.91 11.07 -33.10
C SER A 40 18.21 12.46 -33.68
N GLN A 41 17.56 13.49 -33.14
CA GLN A 41 17.73 14.88 -33.55
C GLN A 41 18.77 15.58 -32.69
N ASP A 42 19.53 16.49 -33.30
CA ASP A 42 20.49 17.37 -32.66
C ASP A 42 19.89 18.74 -32.31
N LYS A 43 18.58 18.92 -32.56
CA LYS A 43 17.82 20.10 -32.17
C LYS A 43 16.64 19.71 -31.32
N ILE A 44 16.47 20.41 -30.21
CA ILE A 44 15.33 20.23 -29.31
C ILE A 44 14.62 21.56 -29.12
N THR A 45 13.30 21.50 -29.07
CA THR A 45 12.44 22.61 -28.68
C THR A 45 11.95 22.38 -27.26
N ALA A 46 12.10 23.39 -26.41
CA ALA A 46 11.61 23.33 -25.04
C ALA A 46 10.93 24.64 -24.61
N ILE A 47 10.11 24.58 -23.57
CA ILE A 47 9.32 25.70 -23.06
C ILE A 47 9.67 25.93 -21.58
N ALA A 48 9.83 27.17 -21.17
CA ALA A 48 9.99 27.52 -19.76
C ALA A 48 9.03 28.65 -19.36
N PRO A 49 8.49 28.63 -18.13
CA PRO A 49 7.79 29.78 -17.59
C PRO A 49 8.80 30.93 -17.38
N GLY A 50 8.56 32.06 -18.02
CA GLY A 50 9.33 33.29 -17.88
C GLY A 50 8.93 34.07 -16.62
N ILE A 51 9.13 33.47 -15.45
CA ILE A 51 8.82 34.12 -14.16
C ILE A 51 9.97 35.05 -13.78
N ASN A 52 9.63 36.20 -13.22
CA ASN A 52 10.54 37.27 -12.81
C ASN A 52 11.60 36.79 -11.80
N LYS A 53 12.85 37.25 -11.93
CA LYS A 53 14.04 36.84 -11.13
C LYS A 53 13.88 37.01 -9.61
N THR A 54 12.86 37.72 -9.15
CA THR A 54 12.73 38.24 -7.78
C THR A 54 11.84 37.44 -6.83
N LEU A 55 11.10 36.43 -7.29
CA LEU A 55 10.08 35.75 -6.46
C LEU A 55 10.59 34.53 -5.66
N ILE A 56 11.87 34.16 -5.77
CA ILE A 56 12.40 32.87 -5.26
C ILE A 56 13.61 33.04 -4.31
N GLU A 57 13.89 34.26 -3.85
CA GLU A 57 14.95 34.48 -2.84
C GLU A 57 14.56 33.96 -1.43
N GLU A 58 13.26 33.84 -1.11
CA GLU A 58 12.79 33.42 0.23
C GLU A 58 12.96 31.92 0.54
N LEU A 59 13.29 31.08 -0.45
CA LEU A 59 13.44 29.61 -0.27
C LEU A 59 14.89 29.11 -0.43
N GLY A 60 15.87 30.01 -0.59
CA GLY A 60 17.29 29.63 -0.69
C GLY A 60 17.65 28.86 -1.98
N THR A 61 16.79 28.87 -2.99
CA THR A 61 16.99 28.17 -4.27
C THR A 61 17.08 29.18 -5.41
N THR A 62 18.30 29.56 -5.81
CA THR A 62 18.50 30.33 -7.04
C THR A 62 18.54 29.36 -8.22
N SER A 63 17.59 29.46 -9.15
CA SER A 63 17.77 28.82 -10.45
C SER A 63 17.09 29.63 -11.56
N ASP A 64 17.93 30.29 -12.34
CA ASP A 64 17.56 31.00 -13.57
C ASP A 64 17.24 29.98 -14.67
N THR A 65 15.95 29.77 -14.98
CA THR A 65 15.53 29.04 -16.19
C THR A 65 15.36 29.96 -17.40
N LEU A 66 15.92 31.17 -17.32
CA LEU A 66 15.96 32.14 -18.40
C LEU A 66 17.34 32.07 -19.04
N PHE A 67 17.34 31.81 -20.35
CA PHE A 67 18.56 31.72 -21.16
C PHE A 67 18.43 32.68 -22.34
N ASP A 68 19.51 33.32 -22.71
CA ASP A 68 19.59 34.18 -23.88
C ASP A 68 20.12 33.41 -25.08
N VAL A 69 19.88 33.95 -26.28
CA VAL A 69 20.43 33.38 -27.51
C VAL A 69 21.96 33.42 -27.44
N GLY A 70 22.59 32.26 -27.63
CA GLY A 70 24.04 32.10 -27.54
C GLY A 70 24.50 31.40 -26.27
N ASP A 71 23.67 31.36 -25.23
CA ASP A 71 24.02 30.70 -23.97
C ASP A 71 24.16 29.20 -24.16
N ARG A 72 25.07 28.60 -23.39
CA ARG A 72 25.18 27.16 -23.21
C ARG A 72 24.62 26.79 -21.86
N ALA A 73 23.79 25.75 -21.82
CA ALA A 73 23.09 25.35 -20.61
C ALA A 73 23.09 23.83 -20.43
N LEU A 74 23.17 23.41 -19.16
CA LEU A 74 22.81 22.07 -18.73
C LEU A 74 21.31 22.06 -18.44
N LEU A 75 20.57 21.33 -19.28
CA LEU A 75 19.12 21.36 -19.33
C LEU A 75 18.53 20.04 -18.84
N TYR A 76 17.64 20.15 -17.86
CA TYR A 76 16.78 19.08 -17.37
C TYR A 76 15.40 19.27 -17.99
N LEU A 77 15.00 18.38 -18.89
CA LEU A 77 13.75 18.51 -19.65
C LEU A 77 12.73 17.46 -19.19
N LYS A 78 11.49 17.88 -19.00
CA LYS A 78 10.36 17.01 -18.67
C LYS A 78 9.31 17.08 -19.78
N ASN A 79 8.84 15.94 -20.25
CA ASN A 79 7.75 15.87 -21.21
C ASN A 79 6.42 16.08 -20.50
N ASP A 80 5.70 17.12 -20.89
CA ASP A 80 4.33 17.39 -20.47
C ASP A 80 3.45 17.51 -21.72
N GLN A 81 2.54 16.55 -21.89
CA GLN A 81 1.58 16.50 -22.99
C GLN A 81 2.20 16.66 -24.39
N GLY A 82 3.42 16.14 -24.59
CA GLY A 82 4.12 16.18 -25.87
C GLY A 82 5.04 17.38 -26.06
N ASN A 83 5.10 18.31 -25.10
CA ASN A 83 6.06 19.41 -25.10
C ASN A 83 7.13 19.20 -24.04
N TYR A 84 8.39 19.51 -24.35
CA TYR A 84 9.44 19.52 -23.35
C TYR A 84 9.40 20.81 -22.54
N MET A 85 9.27 20.69 -21.23
CA MET A 85 9.36 21.77 -20.26
C MET A 85 10.77 21.80 -19.67
N ILE A 86 11.40 22.98 -19.66
CA ILE A 86 12.68 23.20 -18.97
C ILE A 86 12.40 23.23 -17.48
N TRP A 87 13.09 22.37 -16.75
CA TRP A 87 12.92 22.24 -15.32
C TRP A 87 13.84 23.20 -14.56
N TRP A 88 13.42 23.64 -13.37
CA TRP A 88 14.13 24.67 -12.61
C TRP A 88 15.57 24.29 -12.22
N PHE A 89 15.92 23.00 -12.18
CA PHE A 89 17.31 22.60 -11.91
C PHE A 89 18.30 22.89 -13.05
N SER A 90 17.81 23.39 -14.18
CA SER A 90 18.64 23.75 -15.34
C SER A 90 19.43 25.03 -15.05
N HIS A 91 20.64 25.12 -15.59
CA HIS A 91 21.55 26.24 -15.33
C HIS A 91 22.56 26.44 -16.46
N HIS A 92 23.12 27.64 -16.52
CA HIS A 92 24.20 28.01 -17.44
C HIS A 92 25.44 27.14 -17.21
N THR A 93 26.15 26.81 -18.29
CA THR A 93 27.44 26.12 -18.21
C THR A 93 28.30 26.47 -19.41
N ASP A 94 29.60 26.69 -19.18
CA ASP A 94 30.58 26.80 -20.26
C ASP A 94 31.22 25.46 -20.61
N SER A 95 30.98 24.43 -19.79
CA SER A 95 31.70 23.16 -19.84
C SER A 95 30.86 22.02 -20.41
N LEU A 96 31.50 21.18 -21.22
CA LEU A 96 30.99 19.86 -21.60
C LEU A 96 31.52 18.81 -20.63
N CYS A 97 30.79 17.71 -20.48
CA CYS A 97 31.23 16.57 -19.65
C CYS A 97 32.39 15.87 -20.36
N ARG A 98 33.55 15.78 -19.69
CA ARG A 98 34.77 15.18 -20.27
C ARG A 98 35.35 14.07 -19.37
N PRO A 99 35.43 12.81 -19.85
CA PRO A 99 34.98 12.33 -21.16
C PRO A 99 33.45 12.36 -21.30
N ALA A 100 32.98 12.40 -22.54
CA ALA A 100 31.54 12.35 -22.81
C ALA A 100 30.93 10.99 -22.38
N PRO A 101 29.66 10.96 -21.93
CA PRO A 101 28.95 9.70 -21.69
C PRO A 101 28.98 8.79 -22.91
N SER A 102 29.26 7.50 -22.69
CA SER A 102 29.08 6.47 -23.71
C SER A 102 27.61 6.08 -23.83
N GLN A 103 27.23 5.43 -24.93
CA GLN A 103 25.85 4.93 -25.09
C GLN A 103 25.42 3.98 -23.95
N LYS A 104 26.36 3.23 -23.39
CA LYS A 104 26.12 2.36 -22.22
C LYS A 104 25.72 3.17 -20.99
N ASP A 105 26.33 4.35 -20.82
CA ASP A 105 26.04 5.23 -19.68
C ASP A 105 24.65 5.89 -19.82
N LEU A 106 24.25 6.18 -21.05
CA LEU A 106 22.94 6.75 -21.38
C LEU A 106 21.78 5.75 -21.26
N ASN A 107 22.05 4.47 -21.45
CA ASN A 107 21.06 3.39 -21.42
C ASN A 107 20.87 2.77 -20.01
N PHE A 108 21.46 3.35 -18.96
CA PHE A 108 21.33 2.82 -17.61
C PHE A 108 19.89 3.02 -17.10
N GLU A 109 19.21 1.92 -16.76
CA GLU A 109 17.91 1.99 -16.08
C GLU A 109 18.12 2.41 -14.63
N TYR A 110 17.76 3.65 -14.32
CA TYR A 110 17.78 4.15 -12.95
C TYR A 110 16.63 3.53 -12.15
N PRO A 111 16.81 3.29 -10.84
CA PRO A 111 15.70 2.97 -9.95
C PRO A 111 14.62 4.05 -10.15
N LYS A 112 13.38 3.64 -10.46
CA LYS A 112 12.27 4.58 -10.66
C LYS A 112 12.18 5.51 -9.44
N GLY A 113 12.42 6.80 -9.66
CA GLY A 113 12.29 7.82 -8.66
C GLY A 113 10.88 7.82 -8.08
N LEU A 114 10.80 7.93 -6.75
CA LEU A 114 9.57 8.16 -6.00
C LEU A 114 8.82 9.37 -6.57
N GLY A 115 7.49 9.34 -6.49
CA GLY A 115 6.64 10.39 -7.02
C GLY A 115 6.88 11.71 -6.29
N PHE A 116 6.55 12.83 -6.93
CA PHE A 116 6.66 14.18 -6.32
C PHE A 116 5.88 14.32 -5.01
N ALA A 117 4.88 13.45 -4.77
CA ALA A 117 4.10 13.36 -3.54
C ALA A 117 4.85 12.71 -2.35
N ASP A 118 6.01 12.10 -2.59
CA ASP A 118 6.83 11.43 -1.58
C ASP A 118 8.03 12.29 -1.13
N LEU A 119 8.07 13.58 -1.49
CA LEU A 119 9.08 14.49 -0.95
C LEU A 119 8.71 14.88 0.48
N PRO A 120 9.60 14.62 1.47
CA PRO A 120 11.08 14.64 1.34
C PRO A 120 11.82 13.27 1.48
N ALA A 121 11.27 12.13 1.09
CA ALA A 121 11.69 10.80 1.59
C ALA A 121 12.90 10.07 0.91
N TYR A 122 13.70 10.69 0.02
CA TYR A 122 14.89 10.00 -0.55
C TYR A 122 16.15 10.23 0.31
N SER A 123 16.71 9.16 0.87
CA SER A 123 18.02 9.13 1.52
C SER A 123 19.02 8.39 0.62
N PRO A 124 20.24 8.92 0.40
CA PRO A 124 21.30 8.21 -0.34
C PRO A 124 21.90 7.05 0.44
N LEU A 125 21.79 7.08 1.77
CA LEU A 125 22.20 6.00 2.66
C LEU A 125 21.04 5.03 2.86
N HIS A 126 21.29 3.76 2.54
CA HIS A 126 20.37 2.64 2.73
C HIS A 126 20.98 1.62 3.67
N VAL A 127 20.14 1.07 4.55
CA VAL A 127 20.53 0.03 5.50
C VAL A 127 19.58 -1.14 5.35
N GLY A 128 20.13 -2.34 5.20
CA GLY A 128 19.37 -3.58 5.01
C GLY A 128 20.07 -4.80 5.60
N ALA A 129 19.44 -5.97 5.53
CA ALA A 129 20.04 -7.23 5.99
C ALA A 129 20.56 -8.06 4.81
N SER A 130 21.67 -8.79 4.98
CA SER A 130 22.36 -9.50 3.89
C SER A 130 21.57 -10.63 3.21
N GLN A 131 20.48 -11.11 3.81
CA GLN A 131 19.68 -12.23 3.30
C GLN A 131 18.17 -11.99 3.25
N SER A 132 17.67 -10.77 3.37
CA SER A 132 16.22 -10.55 3.44
C SER A 132 15.85 -9.07 3.29
N ASN A 133 14.74 -8.80 2.59
CA ASN A 133 14.05 -7.49 2.59
C ASN A 133 13.40 -7.15 3.96
N SER A 134 13.96 -7.63 5.07
CA SER A 134 13.46 -7.37 6.43
C SER A 134 14.31 -6.30 7.10
N TYR A 135 13.66 -5.26 7.63
CA TYR A 135 14.22 -4.30 8.61
C TYR A 135 14.56 -4.93 9.97
N ARG A 136 14.63 -6.25 10.05
CA ARG A 136 14.89 -7.00 11.28
C ARG A 136 16.35 -7.40 11.31
N TYR A 137 17.09 -6.71 12.15
CA TYR A 137 18.48 -7.02 12.46
C TYR A 137 18.55 -7.93 13.69
N SER A 138 19.58 -8.75 13.78
CA SER A 138 19.83 -9.60 14.95
C SER A 138 21.32 -9.57 15.28
N VAL A 139 21.66 -9.89 16.52
CA VAL A 139 23.06 -10.05 16.91
C VAL A 139 23.70 -11.14 16.05
N ASN A 140 24.92 -10.89 15.57
CA ASN A 140 25.68 -11.74 14.65
C ASN A 140 25.12 -11.88 13.23
N GLN A 141 24.09 -11.11 12.86
CA GLN A 141 23.59 -11.06 11.48
C GLN A 141 24.26 -9.91 10.72
N PRO A 142 24.80 -10.12 9.50
CA PRO A 142 25.36 -9.03 8.72
C PRO A 142 24.30 -7.99 8.32
N VAL A 143 24.59 -6.74 8.66
CA VAL A 143 23.86 -5.55 8.23
C VAL A 143 24.59 -4.98 7.02
N VAL A 144 23.89 -4.88 5.89
CA VAL A 144 24.39 -4.29 4.65
C VAL A 144 24.13 -2.80 4.67
N LEU A 145 25.19 -2.03 4.51
CA LEU A 145 25.15 -0.59 4.31
C LEU A 145 25.39 -0.33 2.83
N SER A 146 24.60 0.54 2.22
CA SER A 146 24.88 1.00 0.87
C SER A 146 24.65 2.48 0.72
N TYR A 147 25.46 3.13 -0.11
CA TYR A 147 25.37 4.55 -0.37
C TYR A 147 25.36 4.80 -1.87
N ASP A 148 24.38 5.59 -2.32
CA ASP A 148 24.27 6.04 -3.71
C ASP A 148 25.15 7.27 -3.93
N ALA A 149 26.37 7.07 -4.43
CA ALA A 149 27.29 8.15 -4.72
C ALA A 149 27.00 8.75 -6.11
N TRP A 150 27.06 10.08 -6.21
CA TRP A 150 26.85 10.81 -7.46
C TRP A 150 27.91 11.88 -7.70
N ASN A 151 28.14 12.20 -8.97
CA ASN A 151 28.99 13.30 -9.40
C ASN A 151 28.23 14.20 -10.38
N ASP A 152 27.88 15.40 -9.93
CA ASP A 152 27.24 16.42 -10.75
C ASP A 152 28.22 17.48 -11.27
N HIS A 153 29.54 17.25 -11.14
CA HIS A 153 30.57 18.10 -11.73
C HIS A 153 30.94 17.67 -13.15
N PHE A 154 31.42 18.63 -13.95
CA PHE A 154 31.84 18.41 -15.35
C PHE A 154 33.15 17.63 -15.52
N THR A 155 33.81 17.25 -14.43
CA THR A 155 35.04 16.47 -14.40
C THR A 155 34.84 15.15 -13.64
N ALA A 156 35.63 14.13 -13.99
CA ALA A 156 35.62 12.88 -13.26
C ALA A 156 36.15 13.12 -11.84
N LYS A 157 35.51 12.50 -10.85
CA LYS A 157 35.98 12.55 -9.46
C LYS A 157 36.24 11.14 -8.95
N ASN A 158 37.39 10.95 -8.31
CA ASN A 158 37.64 9.81 -7.42
C ASN A 158 37.31 10.29 -6.00
N LEU A 159 36.26 9.74 -5.41
CA LEU A 159 35.78 10.14 -4.09
C LEU A 159 35.73 8.93 -3.16
N ALA A 160 35.93 9.20 -1.87
CA ALA A 160 35.72 8.21 -0.82
C ALA A 160 34.30 8.33 -0.27
N VAL A 161 33.64 7.19 -0.12
CA VAL A 161 32.46 7.01 0.73
C VAL A 161 32.95 6.33 2.01
N GLU A 162 32.89 7.06 3.12
CA GLU A 162 33.30 6.57 4.42
C GLU A 162 32.08 6.15 5.24
N PHE A 163 32.00 4.86 5.59
CA PHE A 163 30.96 4.30 6.44
C PHE A 163 31.46 4.21 7.87
N ASN A 164 30.73 4.80 8.80
CA ASN A 164 31.00 4.75 10.23
C ASN A 164 29.81 4.18 10.98
N VAL A 165 30.05 3.26 11.92
CA VAL A 165 29.00 2.74 12.82
C VAL A 165 29.44 2.94 14.26
N LYS A 166 28.61 3.60 15.05
CA LYS A 166 28.85 3.84 16.48
C LYS A 166 27.80 3.11 17.31
N SER A 167 28.21 2.46 18.40
CA SER A 167 27.28 1.88 19.37
C SER A 167 26.82 2.95 20.36
N LEU A 168 25.50 3.10 20.54
CA LEU A 168 24.90 4.01 21.52
C LEU A 168 24.60 3.27 22.84
N PRO A 169 24.61 4.00 23.98
CA PRO A 169 24.81 5.45 24.13
C PRO A 169 26.28 5.90 24.15
N ASP A 170 27.25 4.98 24.25
CA ASP A 170 28.67 5.32 24.47
C ASP A 170 29.35 5.98 23.25
N SER A 171 28.64 6.15 22.13
CA SER A 171 29.12 6.65 20.83
C SER A 171 30.44 6.03 20.36
N ARG A 172 30.73 4.80 20.81
CA ARG A 172 31.98 4.10 20.48
C ARG A 172 31.93 3.62 19.03
N LEU A 173 32.91 4.01 18.22
CA LEU A 173 33.08 3.51 16.85
C LEU A 173 33.32 1.98 16.89
N VAL A 174 32.40 1.22 16.31
CA VAL A 174 32.43 -0.26 16.27
C VAL A 174 32.69 -0.81 14.87
N PHE A 175 32.52 0.00 13.84
CA PHE A 175 32.85 -0.35 12.46
C PHE A 175 33.21 0.90 11.66
N HIS A 176 34.21 0.76 10.79
CA HIS A 176 34.69 1.79 9.88
C HIS A 176 35.15 1.12 8.59
N ASP A 177 34.69 1.61 7.45
CA ASP A 177 35.11 1.14 6.13
C ASP A 177 35.06 2.29 5.13
N ILE A 178 36.02 2.30 4.20
CA ILE A 178 36.13 3.33 3.16
C ILE A 178 36.04 2.64 1.80
N LYS A 179 35.12 3.12 0.96
CA LYS A 179 34.99 2.69 -0.43
C LYS A 179 35.32 3.83 -1.36
N TYR A 180 36.25 3.60 -2.28
CA TYR A 180 36.55 4.54 -3.34
C TYR A 180 35.63 4.31 -4.53
N VAL A 181 35.10 5.39 -5.09
CA VAL A 181 34.27 5.40 -6.28
C VAL A 181 34.89 6.29 -7.35
N ASP A 182 34.96 5.77 -8.57
CA ASP A 182 35.37 6.52 -9.75
C ASP A 182 34.11 6.99 -10.48
N LEU A 183 33.71 8.22 -10.21
CA LEU A 183 32.48 8.79 -10.74
C LEU A 183 32.77 9.58 -12.01
N LYS A 184 32.16 9.12 -13.10
CA LYS A 184 32.19 9.83 -14.38
C LYS A 184 31.65 11.27 -14.24
N PRO A 185 32.08 12.19 -15.11
CA PRO A 185 31.56 13.55 -15.09
C PRO A 185 30.05 13.60 -15.38
N CYS A 186 29.36 14.53 -14.72
CA CYS A 186 27.95 14.92 -14.86
C CYS A 186 26.90 13.86 -14.51
N ILE A 187 27.15 12.61 -14.86
CA ILE A 187 26.22 11.48 -14.73
C ILE A 187 26.81 10.34 -13.91
N GLY A 188 28.00 10.53 -13.33
CA GLY A 188 28.66 9.50 -12.54
C GLY A 188 27.76 9.11 -11.38
N HIS A 189 27.30 7.87 -11.39
CA HIS A 189 26.51 7.31 -10.31
C HIS A 189 27.02 5.90 -10.03
N GLN A 190 27.29 5.62 -8.76
CA GLN A 190 27.69 4.30 -8.33
C GLN A 190 27.18 4.05 -6.91
N THR A 191 26.42 2.98 -6.74
CA THR A 191 26.08 2.48 -5.41
C THR A 191 27.24 1.63 -4.91
N VAL A 192 27.79 1.99 -3.76
CA VAL A 192 28.76 1.15 -3.04
C VAL A 192 28.12 0.55 -1.82
N SER A 193 28.55 -0.65 -1.46
CA SER A 193 28.06 -1.34 -0.28
C SER A 193 29.19 -1.91 0.57
N THR A 194 28.89 -2.02 1.86
CA THR A 194 29.70 -2.71 2.84
C THR A 194 28.77 -3.48 3.78
N SER A 195 29.34 -4.31 4.66
CA SER A 195 28.56 -5.03 5.66
C SER A 195 29.27 -5.05 7.00
N PHE A 196 28.53 -4.75 8.07
CA PHE A 196 29.02 -4.89 9.43
C PHE A 196 28.20 -5.95 10.18
N VAL A 197 28.81 -6.55 11.22
CA VAL A 197 28.15 -7.60 12.02
C VAL A 197 28.08 -7.13 13.48
N PRO A 198 26.89 -6.77 14.00
CA PRO A 198 26.73 -6.34 15.39
C PRO A 198 26.99 -7.49 16.35
N LYS A 199 27.85 -7.27 17.35
CA LYS A 199 28.23 -8.28 18.36
C LYS A 199 27.38 -8.24 19.61
N THR A 200 26.79 -7.10 19.90
CA THR A 200 25.90 -6.88 21.03
C THR A 200 24.55 -6.38 20.54
N ASN A 201 23.53 -6.57 21.37
CA ASN A 201 22.27 -5.84 21.19
C ASN A 201 22.43 -4.38 21.62
N GLY A 202 21.54 -3.53 21.15
CA GLY A 202 21.58 -2.08 21.37
C GLY A 202 21.32 -1.29 20.10
N THR A 203 21.30 0.03 20.25
CA THR A 203 21.12 0.97 19.14
C THR A 203 22.47 1.30 18.52
N TYR A 204 22.52 1.35 17.20
CA TYR A 204 23.71 1.71 16.44
C TYR A 204 23.39 2.91 15.54
N GLU A 205 24.22 3.93 15.63
CA GLU A 205 24.23 5.08 14.72
C GLU A 205 25.11 4.72 13.52
N ILE A 206 24.60 4.94 12.31
CA ILE A 206 25.25 4.63 11.06
C ILE A 206 25.35 5.91 10.25
N ASP A 207 26.58 6.29 9.92
CA ASP A 207 26.90 7.49 9.17
C ASP A 207 27.61 7.10 7.87
N ALA A 208 27.28 7.81 6.78
CA ALA A 208 28.06 7.83 5.56
C ALA A 208 28.53 9.26 5.28
N VAL A 209 29.83 9.43 5.08
CA VAL A 209 30.43 10.70 4.66
C VAL A 209 30.82 10.60 3.19
N PHE A 210 30.31 11.54 2.39
CA PHE A 210 30.61 11.64 0.96
C PHE A 210 30.67 13.10 0.53
N ASP A 211 31.76 13.51 -0.14
CA ASP A 211 32.01 14.89 -0.60
C ASP A 211 31.69 15.95 0.49
N GLN A 212 32.26 15.75 1.69
CA GLN A 212 32.06 16.58 2.89
C GLN A 212 30.63 16.63 3.46
N THR A 213 29.71 15.85 2.90
CA THR A 213 28.33 15.74 3.38
C THR A 213 28.19 14.51 4.28
N LEU A 214 27.66 14.69 5.49
CA LEU A 214 27.33 13.62 6.44
C LEU A 214 25.85 13.23 6.28
N THR A 215 25.59 11.95 6.03
CA THR A 215 24.23 11.38 6.05
C THR A 215 24.16 10.28 7.11
N GLY A 216 23.25 10.41 8.07
CA GLY A 216 23.14 9.49 9.20
C GLY A 216 21.78 8.82 9.32
N THR A 217 21.75 7.64 9.95
CA THR A 217 20.54 6.93 10.38
C THR A 217 20.83 6.09 11.62
N THR A 218 19.79 5.53 12.24
CA THR A 218 19.93 4.66 13.42
C THR A 218 19.21 3.34 13.21
N ILE A 219 19.79 2.26 13.71
CA ILE A 219 19.13 0.94 13.76
C ILE A 219 19.17 0.35 15.16
N ASP A 220 18.14 -0.43 15.48
CA ASP A 220 18.08 -1.18 16.74
C ASP A 220 18.36 -2.66 16.51
N ILE A 221 19.34 -3.19 17.23
CA ILE A 221 19.63 -4.62 17.30
C ILE A 221 18.95 -5.17 18.57
N PRO A 222 17.86 -5.93 18.47
CA PRO A 222 17.18 -6.48 19.63
C PRO A 222 18.07 -7.46 20.39
N LYS A 223 17.92 -7.50 21.72
CA LYS A 223 18.51 -8.53 22.57
C LYS A 223 17.97 -9.88 22.11
N ASN A 224 18.87 -10.82 21.80
CA ASN A 224 18.50 -12.21 21.54
C ASN A 224 17.72 -12.72 22.76
N ALA A 225 16.41 -12.59 22.71
CA ALA A 225 15.50 -13.27 23.58
C ALA A 225 15.23 -14.61 22.90
N GLY A 226 15.66 -15.70 23.56
CA GLY A 226 14.96 -16.95 23.37
C GLY A 226 13.46 -16.64 23.45
N ASN A 227 12.75 -16.90 22.36
CA ASN A 227 11.31 -16.70 22.22
C ASN A 227 10.80 -15.25 22.39
N ALA A 228 11.42 -14.26 21.74
CA ALA A 228 10.73 -12.99 21.46
C ALA A 228 9.84 -13.08 20.21
N LYS A 229 8.57 -12.70 20.40
CA LYS A 229 7.58 -12.55 19.34
C LYS A 229 8.09 -11.61 18.24
N MET A 230 8.13 -12.16 17.03
CA MET A 230 8.32 -11.48 15.74
C MET A 230 7.51 -10.17 15.62
N PHE A 231 8.16 -9.02 15.49
CA PHE A 231 7.52 -7.74 15.09
C PHE A 231 7.92 -7.31 13.66
N GLY A 232 6.95 -7.35 12.73
CA GLY A 232 6.93 -6.94 11.31
C GLY A 232 8.18 -7.12 10.42
N SER A 233 8.30 -8.24 9.69
CA SER A 233 9.09 -8.34 8.46
C SER A 233 8.04 -8.35 7.37
N TYR A 234 8.13 -7.46 6.39
CA TYR A 234 7.29 -7.56 5.20
C TYR A 234 7.79 -8.76 4.39
N PRO A 235 7.06 -9.88 4.29
CA PRO A 235 7.45 -10.97 3.42
C PRO A 235 7.54 -10.52 1.96
N LEU A 236 8.47 -11.16 1.24
CA LEU A 236 8.75 -10.93 -0.17
C LEU A 236 7.48 -11.08 -1.02
N ALA A 237 7.45 -10.53 -2.24
CA ALA A 237 6.33 -10.79 -3.15
C ALA A 237 6.17 -12.31 -3.41
N PRO A 238 4.94 -12.85 -3.52
CA PRO A 238 4.65 -14.28 -3.69
C PRO A 238 5.51 -15.00 -4.73
N LEU A 239 5.69 -14.37 -5.89
CA LEU A 239 6.46 -14.95 -6.98
C LEU A 239 7.94 -15.17 -6.61
N ARG A 240 8.51 -14.29 -5.78
CA ARG A 240 9.89 -14.43 -5.31
C ARG A 240 10.02 -15.50 -4.22
N GLN A 241 8.98 -15.69 -3.40
CA GLN A 241 8.91 -16.80 -2.44
C GLN A 241 8.81 -18.15 -3.17
N LEU A 242 7.94 -18.26 -4.17
CA LEU A 242 7.84 -19.47 -5.00
C LEU A 242 9.17 -19.80 -5.71
N LYS A 243 9.84 -18.79 -6.28
CA LYS A 243 11.15 -18.97 -6.94
C LYS A 243 12.30 -19.34 -5.98
N SER A 244 12.14 -19.10 -4.68
CA SER A 244 13.10 -19.52 -3.64
C SER A 244 12.73 -20.87 -3.01
N GLY A 245 11.74 -21.58 -3.58
CA GLY A 245 11.35 -22.92 -3.14
C GLY A 245 10.28 -22.95 -2.04
N VAL A 246 9.69 -21.81 -1.68
CA VAL A 246 8.55 -21.76 -0.74
C VAL A 246 7.33 -22.38 -1.42
N LEU A 247 6.66 -23.31 -0.73
CA LEU A 247 5.44 -23.93 -1.24
C LEU A 247 4.33 -22.88 -1.35
N PRO A 248 3.42 -23.00 -2.34
CA PRO A 248 2.30 -22.06 -2.50
C PRO A 248 1.54 -21.74 -1.21
N ASP A 249 1.32 -22.74 -0.35
CA ASP A 249 0.56 -22.57 0.91
C ASP A 249 1.37 -21.90 2.03
N ASP A 250 2.69 -21.84 1.90
CA ASP A 250 3.63 -21.27 2.89
C ASP A 250 4.07 -19.85 2.55
N VAL A 251 3.53 -19.28 1.46
CA VAL A 251 3.84 -17.92 1.01
C VAL A 251 3.27 -16.89 1.98
N LYS A 252 4.13 -16.08 2.58
CA LYS A 252 3.70 -15.07 3.55
C LYS A 252 3.35 -13.75 2.88
N CYS A 253 2.32 -13.04 3.33
CA CYS A 253 1.94 -11.73 2.79
C CYS A 253 2.33 -10.57 3.70
N SER A 254 2.71 -9.44 3.11
CA SER A 254 3.01 -8.20 3.83
C SER A 254 1.82 -7.75 4.66
N GLU A 255 2.08 -7.00 5.74
CA GLU A 255 1.03 -6.49 6.62
C GLU A 255 -0.12 -5.91 5.79
N ASP A 256 -1.35 -6.17 6.25
CA ASP A 256 -2.62 -5.79 5.60
C ASP A 256 -2.88 -6.39 4.20
N ARG A 257 -2.18 -7.47 3.83
CA ARG A 257 -2.47 -8.29 2.65
C ARG A 257 -2.70 -9.76 3.01
N VAL A 258 -3.60 -10.40 2.27
CA VAL A 258 -3.96 -11.82 2.45
C VAL A 258 -3.47 -12.65 1.28
N LEU A 259 -3.04 -13.88 1.57
CA LEU A 259 -2.59 -14.83 0.58
C LEU A 259 -3.80 -15.48 -0.08
N ILE A 260 -3.91 -15.33 -1.39
CA ILE A 260 -4.98 -15.86 -2.22
C ILE A 260 -4.37 -16.81 -3.25
N LYS A 261 -4.87 -18.04 -3.31
CA LYS A 261 -4.42 -19.16 -4.13
C LYS A 261 -5.46 -19.54 -5.19
N LYS A 262 -5.04 -19.75 -6.43
CA LYS A 262 -5.90 -20.28 -7.50
C LYS A 262 -5.80 -21.80 -7.53
N LEU A 263 -6.89 -22.50 -7.19
CA LEU A 263 -6.88 -23.97 -7.11
C LEU A 263 -6.49 -24.65 -8.42
N SER A 264 -6.90 -24.08 -9.56
CA SER A 264 -6.65 -24.68 -10.87
C SER A 264 -5.20 -24.63 -11.35
N THR A 265 -4.37 -23.75 -10.78
CA THR A 265 -2.98 -23.52 -11.26
C THR A 265 -1.96 -23.49 -10.13
N ASN A 266 -2.40 -23.72 -8.89
CA ASN A 266 -1.60 -23.60 -7.68
C ASN A 266 -0.89 -22.23 -7.52
N SER A 267 -1.34 -21.22 -8.26
CA SER A 267 -0.75 -19.88 -8.28
C SER A 267 -1.19 -19.09 -7.05
N VAL A 268 -0.30 -18.27 -6.48
CA VAL A 268 -0.60 -17.50 -5.27
C VAL A 268 -0.30 -16.02 -5.40
N VAL A 269 -1.09 -15.17 -4.73
CA VAL A 269 -1.00 -13.72 -4.78
C VAL A 269 -1.30 -13.10 -3.41
N CYS A 270 -0.58 -12.03 -3.06
CA CYS A 270 -0.80 -11.25 -1.84
C CYS A 270 -1.53 -9.95 -2.19
N LEU A 271 -2.76 -9.82 -1.72
CA LEU A 271 -3.64 -8.70 -2.06
C LEU A 271 -4.21 -8.05 -0.81
N ARG A 272 -4.53 -6.75 -0.89
CA ARG A 272 -5.34 -6.10 0.14
C ARG A 272 -6.69 -6.83 0.27
N PRO A 273 -7.27 -6.97 1.48
CA PRO A 273 -8.51 -7.69 1.73
C PRO A 273 -9.65 -7.34 0.76
N HIS A 274 -9.83 -6.05 0.43
CA HIS A 274 -10.85 -5.58 -0.50
C HIS A 274 -10.61 -5.99 -1.98
N THR A 275 -9.37 -6.29 -2.35
CA THR A 275 -9.00 -6.78 -3.68
C THR A 275 -9.03 -8.32 -3.70
N ALA A 276 -8.65 -8.94 -2.59
CA ALA A 276 -8.72 -10.38 -2.37
C ALA A 276 -10.15 -10.92 -2.53
N SER A 277 -11.13 -10.20 -1.98
CA SER A 277 -12.56 -10.51 -2.15
C SER A 277 -13.02 -10.52 -3.62
N LYS A 278 -12.44 -9.70 -4.49
CA LYS A 278 -12.72 -9.72 -5.94
C LYS A 278 -12.16 -10.96 -6.64
N LEU A 279 -11.04 -11.51 -6.16
CA LEU A 279 -10.44 -12.72 -6.75
C LEU A 279 -11.07 -14.02 -6.23
N THR A 280 -11.63 -14.02 -5.02
CA THR A 280 -12.40 -15.16 -4.50
C THR A 280 -13.62 -15.49 -5.38
N LEU A 281 -14.27 -14.44 -5.92
CA LEU A 281 -15.34 -14.54 -6.92
C LEU A 281 -14.88 -15.10 -8.28
N ARG A 282 -13.56 -15.15 -8.54
CA ARG A 282 -12.95 -15.68 -9.78
C ARG A 282 -12.24 -17.03 -9.58
N GLY A 283 -12.62 -17.77 -8.54
CA GLY A 283 -12.12 -19.12 -8.28
C GLY A 283 -10.79 -19.19 -7.53
N TRP A 284 -10.42 -18.14 -6.80
CA TRP A 284 -9.28 -18.18 -5.89
C TRP A 284 -9.74 -18.37 -4.42
N VAL A 285 -8.88 -18.85 -3.54
CA VAL A 285 -9.16 -19.21 -2.13
C VAL A 285 -8.05 -18.70 -1.22
N LEU A 286 -8.35 -18.37 0.03
CA LEU A 286 -7.33 -17.93 0.99
C LEU A 286 -6.47 -19.12 1.46
N SER A 287 -5.14 -18.98 1.44
CA SER A 287 -4.21 -19.99 2.01
C SER A 287 -3.57 -19.47 3.32
N GLY A 288 -3.46 -20.34 4.33
CA GLY A 288 -2.55 -20.15 5.47
C GLY A 288 -3.13 -19.69 6.82
N ILE A 289 -4.24 -20.25 7.32
CA ILE A 289 -4.64 -20.01 8.72
C ILE A 289 -3.96 -21.02 9.66
N ASN A 290 -2.84 -20.62 10.25
CA ASN A 290 -2.37 -21.13 11.54
C ASN A 290 -2.54 -20.03 12.59
N ASN A 291 -3.30 -20.34 13.64
CA ASN A 291 -3.66 -19.49 14.78
C ASN A 291 -2.44 -18.84 15.46
N GLN A 292 -2.37 -17.50 15.57
CA GLN A 292 -1.78 -16.63 16.65
C GLN A 292 -1.89 -15.15 16.16
N GLN A 293 -2.28 -14.09 16.87
CA GLN A 293 -2.72 -13.78 18.24
C GLN A 293 -3.44 -12.41 18.19
N ILE A 294 -4.65 -12.30 18.75
CA ILE A 294 -5.17 -11.02 19.26
C ILE A 294 -4.64 -10.91 20.71
N SER A 295 -3.87 -9.87 21.00
CA SER A 295 -3.47 -9.53 22.37
C SER A 295 -3.59 -8.02 22.55
N SER A 296 -4.66 -7.58 23.21
CA SER A 296 -4.59 -6.54 24.24
C SER A 296 -5.93 -6.44 24.98
N ASN A 297 -5.89 -6.91 26.23
CA ASN A 297 -6.60 -6.44 27.42
C ASN A 297 -8.11 -6.16 27.31
N GLN A 298 -8.90 -7.08 27.85
CA GLN A 298 -9.56 -6.95 29.16
C GLN A 298 -10.25 -8.29 29.49
N ASN A 299 -10.36 -8.60 30.79
CA ASN A 299 -10.97 -9.81 31.33
C ASN A 299 -12.31 -10.11 30.63
N TYR A 300 -12.31 -11.10 29.75
CA TYR A 300 -13.51 -11.73 29.25
C TYR A 300 -13.24 -13.22 29.25
N ASN A 301 -14.15 -14.00 29.81
CA ASN A 301 -14.15 -15.45 29.70
C ASN A 301 -15.12 -15.80 28.55
N PRO A 302 -14.64 -16.07 27.32
CA PRO A 302 -15.48 -16.68 26.31
C PRO A 302 -15.13 -18.16 26.23
N THR A 303 -16.08 -19.01 26.59
CA THR A 303 -16.20 -20.34 26.00
C THR A 303 -16.12 -20.19 24.47
N GLN A 304 -15.00 -20.65 23.93
CA GLN A 304 -14.62 -20.89 22.54
C GLN A 304 -15.64 -20.49 21.45
N ILE A 305 -15.33 -19.41 20.74
CA ILE A 305 -15.65 -19.28 19.31
C ILE A 305 -14.32 -18.95 18.60
N ASN A 306 -13.65 -19.99 18.10
CA ASN A 306 -12.38 -19.91 17.34
C ASN A 306 -12.60 -19.61 15.85
N ASP A 307 -13.76 -19.06 15.46
CA ASP A 307 -14.03 -18.72 14.08
C ASP A 307 -13.48 -17.32 13.75
N ILE A 308 -12.52 -17.26 12.83
CA ILE A 308 -11.99 -16.00 12.29
C ILE A 308 -13.06 -15.37 11.40
N TYR A 309 -13.44 -14.13 11.71
CA TYR A 309 -14.42 -13.35 10.95
C TYR A 309 -13.86 -11.99 10.55
N PHE A 310 -14.24 -11.52 9.37
CA PHE A 310 -13.87 -10.20 8.85
C PHE A 310 -14.69 -9.12 9.55
N LYS A 311 -14.02 -8.22 10.27
CA LYS A 311 -14.68 -7.03 10.84
C LYS A 311 -15.26 -6.17 9.72
N LEU A 312 -16.50 -5.72 9.90
CA LEU A 312 -17.07 -4.71 9.02
C LEU A 312 -16.28 -3.41 9.15
N GLY A 313 -15.94 -2.80 8.01
CA GLY A 313 -15.38 -1.45 8.00
C GLY A 313 -16.42 -0.41 8.47
N PRO A 314 -15.99 0.82 8.80
CA PRO A 314 -16.94 1.90 9.08
C PRO A 314 -17.86 2.10 7.89
N ASP A 315 -19.14 2.35 8.15
CA ASP A 315 -20.11 2.70 7.10
C ASP A 315 -19.61 3.95 6.36
N PRO A 316 -19.25 3.83 5.06
CA PRO A 316 -18.67 4.93 4.32
C PRO A 316 -19.72 5.88 3.71
N PHE A 317 -21.01 5.54 3.81
CA PHE A 317 -22.08 6.22 3.09
C PHE A 317 -22.94 7.13 3.97
N GLY A 318 -22.81 7.07 5.30
CA GLY A 318 -23.44 8.01 6.23
C GLY A 318 -24.95 8.17 5.96
N PRO A 319 -25.47 9.38 5.71
CA PRO A 319 -26.92 9.61 5.52
C PRO A 319 -27.46 9.14 4.14
N ILE A 320 -26.61 8.65 3.23
CA ILE A 320 -27.04 8.21 1.90
C ILE A 320 -27.78 6.87 2.03
N PRO A 321 -28.93 6.64 1.39
CA PRO A 321 -29.63 5.35 1.45
C PRO A 321 -28.76 4.20 0.94
N HIS A 322 -28.41 3.28 1.84
CA HIS A 322 -27.54 2.14 1.54
C HIS A 322 -27.93 0.91 2.37
N ARG A 323 -27.50 -0.28 1.95
CA ARG A 323 -27.74 -1.55 2.64
C ARG A 323 -26.47 -2.38 2.73
N LEU A 324 -26.27 -3.05 3.86
CA LEU A 324 -25.22 -4.06 4.01
C LEU A 324 -25.65 -5.35 3.31
N VAL A 325 -24.85 -5.81 2.35
CA VAL A 325 -25.14 -6.98 1.52
C VAL A 325 -24.13 -8.08 1.78
N PHE A 326 -24.62 -9.28 2.07
CA PHE A 326 -23.79 -10.46 2.25
C PHE A 326 -23.65 -11.23 0.93
N PHE A 327 -22.43 -11.59 0.55
CA PHE A 327 -22.12 -12.35 -0.65
C PHE A 327 -21.52 -13.70 -0.26
N MET A 328 -22.01 -14.77 -0.86
CA MET A 328 -21.47 -16.13 -0.68
C MET A 328 -21.60 -16.94 -1.97
N LYS A 329 -20.99 -18.14 -1.99
CA LYS A 329 -21.14 -19.08 -3.11
C LYS A 329 -22.22 -20.12 -2.81
N SER A 330 -22.79 -20.72 -3.84
CA SER A 330 -23.50 -21.99 -3.68
C SER A 330 -22.53 -23.09 -3.21
N ASP A 331 -23.11 -24.16 -2.68
CA ASP A 331 -22.37 -25.28 -2.05
C ASP A 331 -21.36 -24.79 -0.99
N SER A 332 -21.77 -23.82 -0.18
CA SER A 332 -20.91 -23.21 0.83
C SER A 332 -21.68 -22.77 2.07
N THR A 333 -20.93 -22.50 3.13
CA THR A 333 -21.46 -22.04 4.40
C THR A 333 -20.80 -20.72 4.79
N ALA A 334 -21.60 -19.74 5.21
CA ALA A 334 -21.14 -18.47 5.75
C ALA A 334 -21.63 -18.30 7.19
N LYS A 335 -20.90 -17.54 8.01
CA LYS A 335 -21.24 -17.28 9.41
C LYS A 335 -21.29 -15.78 9.67
N ILE A 336 -22.34 -15.27 10.31
CA ILE A 336 -22.48 -13.88 10.72
C ILE A 336 -22.39 -13.81 12.25
N PHE A 337 -21.52 -12.95 12.75
CA PHE A 337 -21.26 -12.77 14.18
C PHE A 337 -21.99 -11.53 14.65
N VAL A 338 -22.94 -11.69 15.57
CA VAL A 338 -23.74 -10.58 16.10
C VAL A 338 -23.59 -10.51 17.61
N GLU A 339 -23.15 -9.35 18.11
CA GLU A 339 -23.11 -9.02 19.52
C GLU A 339 -24.44 -8.39 19.92
N TYR A 340 -25.07 -8.95 20.95
CA TYR A 340 -26.25 -8.43 21.61
C TYR A 340 -25.87 -7.88 22.97
N THR A 341 -26.20 -6.62 23.22
CA THR A 341 -26.02 -5.96 24.51
C THR A 341 -27.37 -5.60 25.11
N SER A 342 -27.58 -5.96 26.38
CA SER A 342 -28.80 -5.57 27.10
C SER A 342 -28.56 -4.31 27.92
N GLU A 343 -29.34 -3.27 27.64
CA GLU A 343 -29.22 -1.95 28.30
C GLU A 343 -30.32 -1.72 29.35
N LEU A 344 -31.42 -2.46 29.27
CA LEU A 344 -32.57 -2.33 30.17
C LEU A 344 -32.48 -3.36 31.31
N PRO A 345 -32.99 -3.05 32.52
CA PRO A 345 -33.02 -3.95 33.67
C PRO A 345 -34.09 -5.04 33.49
N ASN A 346 -33.88 -5.92 32.52
CA ASN A 346 -34.73 -7.07 32.27
C ASN A 346 -34.11 -8.33 32.88
N THR A 347 -34.95 -9.32 33.19
CA THR A 347 -34.52 -10.65 33.66
C THR A 347 -35.06 -11.71 32.70
N GLY A 348 -34.20 -12.63 32.26
CA GLY A 348 -34.59 -13.75 31.40
C GLY A 348 -33.76 -13.84 30.12
N THR A 349 -34.28 -14.58 29.14
CA THR A 349 -33.61 -14.82 27.85
C THR A 349 -34.59 -14.64 26.69
N MET A 350 -34.11 -14.14 25.57
CA MET A 350 -34.86 -14.04 24.31
C MET A 350 -34.39 -15.12 23.32
N LYS A 351 -35.27 -15.65 22.48
CA LYS A 351 -34.85 -16.62 21.44
C LYS A 351 -34.01 -15.95 20.35
N SER A 352 -32.96 -16.63 19.90
CA SER A 352 -32.13 -16.23 18.76
C SER A 352 -32.84 -16.52 17.44
N LEU A 353 -33.90 -15.77 17.14
CA LEU A 353 -34.68 -15.96 15.91
C LEU A 353 -33.85 -15.63 14.66
N SER A 354 -34.02 -16.46 13.62
CA SER A 354 -33.47 -16.23 12.28
C SER A 354 -34.35 -16.85 11.22
N THR A 355 -34.60 -16.13 10.13
CA THR A 355 -35.47 -16.59 9.03
C THR A 355 -34.92 -16.13 7.69
N VAL A 356 -35.01 -16.99 6.68
CA VAL A 356 -34.72 -16.65 5.27
C VAL A 356 -36.02 -16.26 4.56
N TYR A 357 -35.97 -15.27 3.70
CA TYR A 357 -37.09 -14.77 2.89
C TYR A 357 -36.68 -14.65 1.42
N VAL A 358 -37.69 -14.64 0.55
CA VAL A 358 -37.58 -14.31 -0.87
C VAL A 358 -38.58 -13.21 -1.24
N GLY A 359 -38.39 -12.59 -2.39
CA GLY A 359 -39.19 -11.45 -2.86
C GLY A 359 -38.42 -10.13 -2.82
N LYS A 360 -38.96 -9.10 -3.49
CA LYS A 360 -38.34 -7.76 -3.58
C LYS A 360 -39.08 -6.70 -2.77
N THR A 361 -40.39 -6.85 -2.61
CA THR A 361 -41.29 -5.89 -1.94
C THR A 361 -42.12 -6.56 -0.85
N ASN A 362 -42.65 -7.75 -1.14
CA ASN A 362 -43.37 -8.59 -0.18
C ASN A 362 -42.51 -9.80 0.19
N TYR A 363 -41.71 -9.65 1.25
CA TYR A 363 -40.84 -10.72 1.74
C TYR A 363 -41.66 -11.89 2.25
N THR A 364 -41.55 -13.06 1.61
CA THR A 364 -42.21 -14.28 2.05
C THR A 364 -41.19 -15.24 2.67
N PRO A 365 -41.50 -15.90 3.79
CA PRO A 365 -40.61 -16.88 4.39
C PRO A 365 -40.23 -17.97 3.38
N PHE A 366 -38.94 -18.19 3.20
CA PHE A 366 -38.39 -19.17 2.27
C PHE A 366 -38.21 -20.50 2.98
N ASN A 367 -39.19 -21.40 2.82
CA ASN A 367 -39.21 -22.70 3.49
C ASN A 367 -38.60 -23.81 2.61
N SER A 368 -37.41 -23.58 2.07
CA SER A 368 -36.69 -24.54 1.23
C SER A 368 -35.35 -24.91 1.86
N SER A 369 -34.93 -26.17 1.72
CA SER A 369 -33.60 -26.60 2.16
C SER A 369 -32.45 -26.06 1.29
N LYS A 370 -32.76 -25.29 0.23
CA LYS A 370 -31.75 -24.69 -0.66
C LYS A 370 -30.89 -23.64 0.04
N VAL A 371 -31.50 -22.83 0.92
CA VAL A 371 -30.81 -21.84 1.73
C VAL A 371 -31.39 -21.89 3.14
N THR A 372 -30.55 -22.18 4.13
CA THR A 372 -30.96 -22.24 5.54
C THR A 372 -30.12 -21.29 6.39
N ILE A 373 -30.69 -20.88 7.52
CA ILE A 373 -30.00 -20.10 8.54
C ILE A 373 -30.28 -20.69 9.92
N THR A 374 -29.24 -20.85 10.73
CA THR A 374 -29.35 -21.34 12.11
C THR A 374 -28.50 -20.51 13.05
N ALA A 375 -28.93 -20.37 14.30
CA ALA A 375 -28.14 -19.76 15.37
C ALA A 375 -27.46 -20.85 16.20
N ASP A 376 -26.19 -20.63 16.57
CA ASP A 376 -25.44 -21.53 17.45
C ASP A 376 -25.98 -21.54 18.89
N SER A 377 -26.40 -20.38 19.39
CA SER A 377 -27.06 -20.22 20.67
C SER A 377 -28.57 -20.09 20.48
N PRO A 378 -29.40 -20.91 21.15
CA PRO A 378 -30.85 -20.81 21.06
C PRO A 378 -31.44 -19.60 21.81
N SER A 379 -30.66 -18.98 22.71
CA SER A 379 -31.15 -17.90 23.58
C SER A 379 -30.10 -16.83 23.88
N ILE A 380 -30.54 -15.58 23.94
CA ILE A 380 -29.76 -14.37 24.23
C ILE A 380 -30.14 -13.86 25.62
N SER A 381 -29.15 -13.54 26.45
CA SER A 381 -29.40 -13.00 27.80
C SER A 381 -29.98 -11.58 27.73
N LEU A 382 -30.99 -11.31 28.58
CA LEU A 382 -31.57 -9.98 28.77
C LEU A 382 -31.09 -9.32 30.07
N THR A 383 -30.13 -9.91 30.77
CA THR A 383 -29.58 -9.32 32.00
C THR A 383 -28.83 -8.04 31.68
N GLN A 384 -29.10 -6.96 32.42
CA GLN A 384 -28.46 -5.66 32.22
C GLN A 384 -26.92 -5.76 32.16
N GLY A 385 -26.33 -5.15 31.14
CA GLY A 385 -24.88 -5.16 30.91
C GLY A 385 -24.33 -6.47 30.34
N SER A 386 -25.17 -7.50 30.13
CA SER A 386 -24.75 -8.73 29.48
C SER A 386 -24.43 -8.50 28.01
N LYS A 387 -23.39 -9.18 27.54
CA LYS A 387 -22.97 -9.23 26.14
C LYS A 387 -23.00 -10.67 25.67
N THR A 388 -23.82 -10.95 24.67
CA THR A 388 -23.94 -12.29 24.09
C THR A 388 -23.57 -12.21 22.62
N VAL A 389 -22.61 -13.01 22.18
CA VAL A 389 -22.31 -13.17 20.75
C VAL A 389 -23.06 -14.40 20.25
N VAL A 390 -23.86 -14.22 19.19
CA VAL A 390 -24.55 -15.30 18.48
C VAL A 390 -23.96 -15.42 17.08
N VAL A 391 -23.67 -16.65 16.67
CA VAL A 391 -23.16 -16.99 15.34
C VAL A 391 -24.29 -17.58 14.51
N TYR A 392 -24.72 -16.80 13.52
CA TYR A 392 -25.71 -17.23 12.55
C TYR A 392 -25.03 -17.91 11.36
N THR A 393 -25.28 -19.20 11.18
CA THR A 393 -24.71 -20.01 10.10
C THR A 393 -25.70 -20.08 8.94
N ILE A 394 -25.30 -19.56 7.78
CA ILE A 394 -26.04 -19.62 6.51
C ILE A 394 -25.47 -20.76 5.67
N THR A 395 -26.31 -21.70 5.25
CA THR A 395 -25.91 -22.80 4.36
C THR A 395 -26.61 -22.65 3.02
N ALA A 396 -25.84 -22.65 1.93
CA ALA A 396 -26.33 -22.58 0.57
C ALA A 396 -25.98 -23.87 -0.19
N LYS A 397 -26.97 -24.54 -0.79
CA LYS A 397 -26.75 -25.71 -1.65
C LYS A 397 -26.30 -25.33 -3.07
N GLU A 398 -25.86 -26.28 -3.88
CA GLU A 398 -25.33 -26.08 -5.24
C GLU A 398 -26.27 -25.26 -6.16
N GLU A 399 -27.59 -25.44 -6.03
CA GLU A 399 -28.58 -24.71 -6.84
C GLU A 399 -29.13 -23.43 -6.18
N ALA A 400 -28.43 -22.88 -5.19
CA ALA A 400 -28.90 -21.75 -4.40
C ALA A 400 -28.59 -20.37 -5.02
N SER A 401 -28.20 -20.29 -6.29
CA SER A 401 -27.88 -19.01 -6.93
C SER A 401 -29.08 -18.05 -6.94
N GLY A 402 -28.88 -16.82 -6.46
CA GLY A 402 -29.96 -15.83 -6.35
C GLY A 402 -29.76 -14.79 -5.26
N ILE A 403 -30.79 -13.96 -5.04
CA ILE A 403 -30.85 -13.00 -3.93
C ILE A 403 -31.92 -13.47 -2.95
N TYR A 404 -31.51 -13.60 -1.70
CA TYR A 404 -32.32 -13.98 -0.56
C TYR A 404 -32.24 -12.88 0.49
N TRP A 405 -33.09 -12.96 1.51
CA TRP A 405 -33.13 -11.99 2.58
C TRP A 405 -33.12 -12.70 3.92
N ILE A 406 -32.39 -12.19 4.89
CA ILE A 406 -32.37 -12.74 6.25
C ILE A 406 -32.85 -11.72 7.26
N SER A 407 -33.60 -12.21 8.24
CA SER A 407 -33.85 -11.48 9.48
C SER A 407 -33.08 -12.16 10.59
N LEU A 408 -32.44 -11.35 11.44
CA LEU A 408 -31.74 -11.78 12.65
C LEU A 408 -32.45 -11.15 13.86
N ALA A 409 -32.34 -11.77 15.03
CA ALA A 409 -33.00 -11.28 16.23
C ALA A 409 -32.64 -9.81 16.50
N GLN A 410 -33.63 -8.99 16.87
CA GLN A 410 -33.48 -7.58 17.29
C GLN A 410 -32.79 -6.64 16.27
N ILE A 411 -32.49 -7.09 15.05
CA ILE A 411 -32.10 -6.22 13.94
C ILE A 411 -33.37 -5.88 13.17
N CYS A 412 -33.76 -4.60 13.13
CA CYS A 412 -34.97 -4.22 12.42
C CYS A 412 -34.83 -4.40 10.90
N GLY A 413 -35.80 -5.09 10.30
CA GLY A 413 -35.87 -5.33 8.87
C GLY A 413 -35.18 -6.63 8.43
N VAL A 414 -34.85 -6.68 7.14
CA VAL A 414 -34.17 -7.81 6.51
C VAL A 414 -32.93 -7.34 5.77
N MET A 415 -31.91 -8.20 5.73
CA MET A 415 -30.63 -7.95 5.07
C MET A 415 -30.47 -8.87 3.85
N PRO A 416 -30.00 -8.36 2.72
CA PRO A 416 -29.84 -9.14 1.49
C PRO A 416 -28.63 -10.08 1.56
N ILE A 417 -28.82 -11.28 1.04
CA ILE A 417 -27.78 -12.27 0.74
C ILE A 417 -27.78 -12.52 -0.76
N ALA A 418 -26.64 -12.35 -1.42
CA ALA A 418 -26.45 -12.62 -2.82
C ALA A 418 -25.54 -13.85 -3.01
N ILE A 419 -26.10 -14.92 -3.58
CA ILE A 419 -25.44 -16.21 -3.77
C ILE A 419 -25.05 -16.36 -5.23
N ASP A 420 -23.76 -16.60 -5.50
CA ASP A 420 -23.14 -16.64 -6.83
C ASP A 420 -23.33 -15.37 -7.67
N ARG A 421 -23.56 -14.23 -7.01
CA ARG A 421 -23.69 -12.93 -7.65
C ARG A 421 -22.40 -12.14 -7.47
N ALA A 422 -21.92 -11.56 -8.57
CA ALA A 422 -20.78 -10.66 -8.50
C ALA A 422 -21.17 -9.34 -7.82
N ASN A 423 -20.31 -8.80 -6.97
CA ASN A 423 -20.59 -7.58 -6.20
C ASN A 423 -20.91 -6.32 -7.05
N PHE A 424 -20.44 -6.28 -8.31
CA PHE A 424 -20.73 -5.21 -9.27
C PHE A 424 -22.04 -5.44 -10.03
N SER A 425 -22.55 -6.68 -10.02
CA SER A 425 -23.79 -7.04 -10.72
C SER A 425 -25.05 -6.73 -9.90
N VAL A 426 -24.90 -6.56 -8.59
CA VAL A 426 -26.00 -6.24 -7.68
C VAL A 426 -26.20 -4.72 -7.63
N GLY A 427 -27.14 -4.24 -8.44
CA GLY A 427 -27.45 -2.82 -8.61
C GLY A 427 -28.63 -2.30 -7.77
N LEU A 428 -28.90 -1.00 -7.89
CA LEU A 428 -29.90 -0.24 -7.13
C LEU A 428 -31.32 -0.85 -7.14
N SER A 429 -31.72 -1.50 -8.24
CA SER A 429 -33.06 -2.10 -8.42
C SER A 429 -33.19 -3.53 -7.89
N GLU A 430 -32.08 -4.17 -7.51
CA GLU A 430 -32.08 -5.55 -7.00
C GLU A 430 -32.17 -5.61 -5.47
N ILE A 431 -31.79 -4.52 -4.79
CA ILE A 431 -31.86 -4.37 -3.33
C ILE A 431 -32.66 -3.10 -2.99
N PRO A 432 -33.98 -3.10 -3.20
CA PRO A 432 -34.79 -1.93 -2.87
C PRO A 432 -34.80 -1.63 -1.37
N VAL A 433 -34.94 -0.34 -1.02
CA VAL A 433 -35.35 0.06 0.33
C VAL A 433 -36.88 -0.02 0.41
N PRO A 434 -37.48 -0.73 1.39
CA PRO A 434 -38.93 -0.80 1.52
C PRO A 434 -39.51 0.60 1.74
N SER A 435 -40.46 1.03 0.89
CA SER A 435 -41.11 2.35 0.94
C SER A 435 -42.29 2.42 1.92
N GLY A 436 -42.24 1.66 3.03
CA GLY A 436 -43.33 1.60 4.01
C GLY A 436 -42.86 1.63 5.48
N THR A 437 -43.78 1.94 6.39
CA THR A 437 -43.54 1.96 7.84
C THR A 437 -43.17 0.56 8.34
N MET A 438 -41.87 0.30 8.55
CA MET A 438 -41.43 -0.93 9.20
C MET A 438 -41.82 -0.91 10.67
N HIS A 439 -42.70 -1.84 11.06
CA HIS A 439 -43.01 -2.07 12.46
C HIS A 439 -41.93 -2.98 13.05
N CYS A 440 -40.91 -2.35 13.64
CA CYS A 440 -39.87 -3.08 14.36
C CYS A 440 -40.46 -3.66 15.66
N PRO A 441 -40.07 -4.88 16.08
CA PRO A 441 -40.36 -5.33 17.44
C PRO A 441 -39.70 -4.38 18.45
N ALA A 442 -40.28 -4.29 19.65
CA ALA A 442 -39.70 -3.53 20.75
C ALA A 442 -38.22 -3.91 20.92
N GLN A 443 -37.36 -2.91 20.81
CA GLN A 443 -35.91 -3.07 20.84
C GLN A 443 -35.50 -3.28 22.31
N LEU A 444 -35.33 -4.55 22.70
CA LEU A 444 -34.91 -4.95 24.04
C LEU A 444 -33.39 -5.11 24.16
N LEU A 445 -32.70 -5.22 23.02
CA LEU A 445 -31.27 -5.44 22.91
C LEU A 445 -30.70 -4.52 21.84
N ASN A 446 -29.49 -4.04 22.09
CA ASN A 446 -28.67 -3.40 21.07
C ASN A 446 -27.91 -4.48 20.30
N ALA A 447 -28.13 -4.55 18.98
CA ALA A 447 -27.54 -5.58 18.12
C ALA A 447 -26.46 -4.98 17.22
N LYS A 448 -25.26 -5.53 17.27
CA LYS A 448 -24.11 -5.09 16.48
C LYS A 448 -23.50 -6.24 15.70
N ILE A 449 -23.45 -6.12 14.37
CA ILE A 449 -22.77 -7.10 13.53
C ILE A 449 -21.26 -6.89 13.67
N LEU A 450 -20.58 -7.88 14.22
CA LEU A 450 -19.14 -7.87 14.42
C LEU A 450 -18.40 -8.21 13.12
N GLY A 451 -18.98 -9.09 12.29
CA GLY A 451 -18.40 -9.48 11.00
C GLY A 451 -18.96 -10.75 10.39
N ILE A 452 -18.28 -11.24 9.34
CA ILE A 452 -18.66 -12.43 8.57
C ILE A 452 -17.47 -13.39 8.35
N SER A 453 -17.74 -14.70 8.31
CA SER A 453 -16.82 -15.74 7.85
C SER A 453 -17.45 -16.55 6.71
N GLY A 454 -16.65 -17.17 5.84
CA GLY A 454 -17.15 -17.96 4.69
C GLY A 454 -17.87 -17.14 3.59
N GLY A 455 -17.84 -15.81 3.67
CA GLY A 455 -18.47 -14.88 2.73
C GLY A 455 -17.88 -13.48 2.82
N LEU A 456 -18.52 -12.53 2.13
CA LEU A 456 -18.15 -11.11 2.10
C LEU A 456 -19.35 -10.26 2.51
N ALA A 457 -19.12 -9.12 3.15
CA ALA A 457 -20.14 -8.13 3.41
C ALA A 457 -19.70 -6.77 2.84
N GLU A 458 -20.54 -6.13 2.03
CA GLU A 458 -20.28 -4.80 1.46
C GLU A 458 -21.52 -3.91 1.57
N TYR A 459 -21.31 -2.65 1.92
CA TYR A 459 -22.36 -1.64 1.79
C TYR A 459 -22.60 -1.30 0.32
N LYS A 460 -23.86 -1.36 -0.11
CA LYS A 460 -24.31 -1.00 -1.46
C LYS A 460 -25.32 0.12 -1.38
N LEU A 461 -25.22 1.08 -2.32
CA LEU A 461 -26.26 2.08 -2.52
C LEU A 461 -27.59 1.37 -2.80
N ALA A 462 -28.66 1.88 -2.21
CA ALA A 462 -30.00 1.35 -2.38
C ALA A 462 -30.92 2.48 -2.84
N ALA A 463 -31.83 2.22 -3.78
CA ALA A 463 -32.82 3.22 -4.17
C ALA A 463 -34.04 3.13 -3.22
N PRO A 464 -34.61 4.26 -2.77
CA PRO A 464 -35.97 4.26 -2.27
C PRO A 464 -36.91 3.78 -3.39
N LEU A 465 -37.79 2.83 -3.08
CA LEU A 465 -38.89 2.51 -3.99
C LEU A 465 -39.84 3.72 -4.07
N PRO A 466 -40.43 4.01 -5.24
CA PRO A 466 -41.54 4.95 -5.33
C PRO A 466 -42.74 4.50 -4.48
#